data_AF-A0A2S7KVD3-F1
#
_entry.id   AF-A0A2S7KVD3-F1
#
_cell.length_a   1.000
_cell.length_b   1.000
_cell.length_c   1.000
_cell.angle_alpha   90.00
_cell.angle_beta   90.00
_cell.angle_gamma   90.00
#
_symmetry.space_group_name_H-M   'P 1'
#
loop_
_entity.id
_entity.type
_entity.pdbx_description
1 polymer ?
#
loop_
_entity_poly.entity_id
_entity_poly.type
_entity_poly.pdbx_seq_one_letter_code
_entity_poly.pdbx_strand_id
1 'polypeptide(L)'
;MLIKRIGYFLIGVSISSVGVYFFWQKKKATFDYGMDSRTLKSIRIKKRVFSDDAKRVMLNSDIDSTKISTILYTGDVDFNKSKPRKKPCAEYYINGNRDLENVSLYVSRCDSISTIEKIIIE
;
A
#
# COMPACT_ATOMS: atom_id res chain seq x y z
N MET A 1 -0.63 30.24 -38.92
CA MET A 1 0.15 28.97 -38.95
C MET A 1 0.13 28.20 -37.64
N LEU A 2 0.35 28.85 -36.48
CA LEU A 2 0.47 28.17 -35.18
C LEU A 2 -0.76 27.35 -34.77
N ILE A 3 -1.98 27.88 -35.00
CA ILE A 3 -3.25 27.21 -34.68
C ILE A 3 -3.39 25.85 -35.39
N LYS A 4 -2.99 25.78 -36.68
CA LYS A 4 -3.03 24.52 -37.44
C LYS A 4 -2.08 23.49 -36.85
N ARG A 5 -0.87 23.93 -36.44
CA ARG A 5 0.14 23.05 -35.82
C ARG A 5 -0.33 22.51 -34.46
N ILE A 6 -0.93 23.36 -33.64
CA ILE A 6 -1.52 22.96 -32.35
C ILE A 6 -2.70 22.00 -32.58
N GLY A 7 -3.57 22.28 -33.55
CA GLY A 7 -4.70 21.42 -33.89
C GLY A 7 -4.26 19.99 -34.27
N TYR A 8 -3.29 19.85 -35.17
CA TYR A 8 -2.77 18.53 -35.53
C TYR A 8 -2.10 17.80 -34.35
N PHE A 9 -1.37 18.53 -33.50
CA PHE A 9 -0.77 17.96 -32.29
C PHE A 9 -1.83 17.44 -31.31
N LEU A 10 -2.88 18.22 -31.04
CA LEU A 10 -3.95 17.84 -30.11
C LEU A 10 -4.73 16.62 -30.59
N ILE A 11 -4.95 16.48 -31.91
CA ILE A 11 -5.57 15.27 -32.50
C ILE A 11 -4.68 14.04 -32.27
N GLY A 12 -3.37 14.17 -32.50
CA GLY A 12 -2.45 13.05 -32.24
C GLY A 12 -2.40 12.66 -30.76
N VAL A 13 -2.37 13.66 -29.86
CA VAL A 13 -2.36 13.45 -28.41
C VAL A 13 -3.65 12.78 -27.95
N SER A 14 -4.81 13.23 -28.42
CA SER A 14 -6.09 12.65 -28.01
C SER A 14 -6.23 11.19 -28.43
N ILE A 15 -5.88 10.84 -29.67
CA ILE A 15 -5.87 9.46 -30.15
C ILE A 15 -4.91 8.61 -29.30
N SER A 16 -3.71 9.13 -29.02
CA SER A 16 -2.71 8.44 -28.20
C SER A 16 -3.19 8.23 -26.75
N SER A 17 -3.80 9.25 -26.14
CA SER A 17 -4.36 9.18 -24.79
C SER A 17 -5.46 8.13 -24.68
N VAL A 18 -6.36 8.05 -25.66
CA VAL A 18 -7.40 7.00 -25.72
C VAL A 18 -6.77 5.62 -25.81
N GLY A 19 -5.76 5.45 -26.68
CA GLY A 19 -5.02 4.19 -26.77
C GLY A 19 -4.40 3.76 -25.45
N VAL A 20 -3.64 4.66 -24.80
CA VAL A 20 -2.99 4.42 -23.50
C VAL A 20 -4.02 4.07 -22.41
N TYR A 21 -5.17 4.74 -22.39
CA TYR A 21 -6.25 4.46 -21.44
C TYR A 21 -6.71 2.99 -21.52
N PHE A 22 -6.95 2.46 -22.72
CA PHE A 22 -7.35 1.05 -22.89
C PHE A 22 -6.25 0.07 -22.48
N PHE A 23 -4.98 0.38 -22.77
CA PHE A 23 -3.87 -0.47 -22.35
C PHE A 23 -3.74 -0.54 -20.82
N TRP A 24 -3.90 0.58 -20.11
CA TRP A 24 -3.84 0.59 -18.65
C TRP A 24 -5.00 -0.15 -17.99
N GLN A 25 -6.22 -0.04 -18.54
CA GLN A 25 -7.37 -0.80 -18.04
C GLN A 25 -7.12 -2.32 -18.08
N LYS A 26 -6.58 -2.84 -19.19
CA LYS A 26 -6.24 -4.26 -19.31
C LYS A 26 -5.12 -4.71 -18.36
N LYS A 27 -4.18 -3.82 -18.03
CA LYS A 27 -3.05 -4.12 -17.14
C LYS A 27 -3.36 -3.93 -15.65
N LYS A 28 -4.57 -3.46 -15.27
CA LYS A 28 -4.91 -3.10 -13.88
C LYS A 28 -3.81 -2.22 -13.25
N ALA A 29 -3.33 -1.23 -14.00
CA ALA A 29 -2.22 -0.39 -13.59
C ALA A 29 -2.55 0.37 -12.30
N THR A 30 -1.66 0.31 -11.31
CA THR A 30 -1.79 0.99 -10.02
C THR A 30 -0.60 1.93 -9.83
N PHE A 31 -0.89 3.20 -9.54
CA PHE A 31 0.08 4.29 -9.48
C PHE A 31 0.46 4.64 -8.03
N ASP A 32 1.09 3.69 -7.33
CA ASP A 32 1.52 3.85 -5.94
C ASP A 32 2.88 4.56 -5.85
N TYR A 33 2.93 5.83 -6.24
CA TYR A 33 4.18 6.61 -6.29
C TYR A 33 4.60 7.20 -4.94
N GLY A 34 3.64 7.50 -4.06
CA GLY A 34 3.90 8.06 -2.72
C GLY A 34 4.64 7.09 -1.82
N MET A 35 5.42 7.61 -0.86
CA MET A 35 6.27 6.80 0.02
C MET A 35 5.46 5.74 0.80
N ASP A 36 4.31 6.13 1.35
CA ASP A 36 3.43 5.22 2.09
C ASP A 36 2.81 4.20 1.14
N SER A 37 2.19 4.66 0.05
CA SER A 37 1.56 3.79 -0.96
C SER A 37 2.52 2.72 -1.50
N ARG A 38 3.79 3.09 -1.76
CA ARG A 38 4.83 2.17 -2.21
C ARG A 38 5.18 1.16 -1.13
N THR A 39 5.32 1.61 0.12
CA THR A 39 5.67 0.75 1.26
C THR A 39 4.54 -0.24 1.54
N LEU A 40 3.31 0.25 1.66
CA LEU A 40 2.10 -0.55 1.83
C LEU A 40 1.92 -1.56 0.69
N LYS A 41 2.08 -1.16 -0.57
CA LYS A 41 2.06 -2.08 -1.72
C LYS A 41 3.12 -3.16 -1.58
N SER A 42 4.35 -2.81 -1.19
CA SER A 42 5.44 -3.78 -1.03
C SER A 42 5.18 -4.83 0.05
N ILE A 43 4.42 -4.48 1.08
CA ILE A 43 3.98 -5.39 2.14
C ILE A 43 2.83 -6.27 1.64
N ARG A 44 1.90 -5.66 0.90
CA ARG A 44 0.66 -6.29 0.42
C ARG A 44 0.87 -7.34 -0.68
N ILE A 45 1.87 -7.16 -1.54
CA ILE A 45 2.20 -8.14 -2.60
C ILE A 45 2.91 -9.39 -2.07
N LYS A 46 3.46 -9.35 -0.85
CA LYS A 46 4.15 -10.48 -0.23
C LYS A 46 3.15 -11.40 0.48
N LYS A 47 3.55 -12.66 0.70
CA LYS A 47 2.71 -13.62 1.43
C LYS A 47 2.59 -13.15 2.89
N ARG A 48 1.35 -12.89 3.31
CA ARG A 48 1.04 -12.43 4.67
C ARG A 48 1.09 -13.59 5.66
N VAL A 49 1.77 -13.38 6.78
CA VAL A 49 1.85 -14.29 7.92
C VAL A 49 1.52 -13.51 9.19
N PHE A 50 0.87 -14.16 10.16
CA PHE A 50 0.54 -13.57 11.46
C PHE A 50 1.36 -14.27 12.54
N SER A 51 2.01 -13.48 13.40
CA SER A 51 2.60 -14.01 14.63
C SER A 51 1.51 -14.53 15.58
N ASP A 52 1.88 -15.34 16.56
CA ASP A 52 0.91 -15.83 17.54
C ASP A 52 0.37 -14.71 18.44
N ASP A 53 1.17 -13.66 18.68
CA ASP A 53 0.72 -12.44 19.36
C ASP A 53 -0.36 -11.71 18.56
N ALA A 54 -0.15 -11.52 17.25
CA ALA A 54 -1.13 -10.89 16.38
C ALA A 54 -2.41 -11.72 16.32
N LYS A 55 -2.32 -13.05 16.18
CA LYS A 55 -3.49 -13.94 16.19
C LYS A 55 -4.27 -13.84 17.49
N ARG A 56 -3.58 -13.77 18.64
CA ARG A 56 -4.23 -13.62 19.95
C ARG A 56 -5.01 -12.31 20.05
N VAL A 57 -4.45 -11.20 19.56
CA VAL A 57 -5.18 -9.92 19.51
C VAL A 57 -6.38 -10.01 18.58
N MET A 58 -6.23 -10.61 17.39
CA MET A 58 -7.35 -10.81 16.47
C MET A 58 -8.48 -11.68 17.06
N LEU A 59 -8.16 -12.68 17.88
CA LEU A 59 -9.17 -13.52 18.55
C LEU A 59 -9.90 -12.80 19.69
N ASN A 60 -9.22 -11.86 20.35
CA ASN A 60 -9.74 -11.17 21.53
C ASN A 60 -10.34 -9.78 21.23
N SER A 61 -10.25 -9.32 19.98
CA SER A 61 -10.72 -8.00 19.56
C SER A 61 -11.52 -8.12 18.27
N ASP A 62 -12.26 -7.07 17.91
CA ASP A 62 -13.02 -7.01 16.65
C ASP A 62 -12.11 -6.74 15.43
N ILE A 63 -10.83 -7.13 15.49
CA ILE A 63 -9.85 -6.88 14.42
C ILE A 63 -9.69 -8.13 13.56
N ASP A 64 -10.36 -8.10 12.41
CA ASP A 64 -10.29 -9.15 11.40
C ASP A 64 -9.23 -8.90 10.33
N SER A 65 -8.96 -9.96 9.54
CA SER A 65 -8.08 -9.90 8.37
C SER A 65 -8.50 -8.84 7.33
N THR A 66 -9.80 -8.51 7.26
CA THR A 66 -10.37 -7.47 6.39
C THR A 66 -9.95 -6.07 6.86
N LYS A 67 -10.10 -5.76 8.16
CA LYS A 67 -9.67 -4.48 8.75
C LYS A 67 -8.17 -4.28 8.61
N ILE A 68 -7.38 -5.32 8.85
CA ILE A 68 -5.93 -5.31 8.63
C ILE A 68 -5.61 -5.04 7.15
N SER A 69 -6.34 -5.66 6.23
CA SER A 69 -6.18 -5.38 4.81
C SER A 69 -6.47 -3.91 4.51
N THR A 70 -7.54 -3.34 5.07
CA THR A 70 -7.89 -1.92 4.90
C THR A 70 -6.77 -0.99 5.37
N ILE A 71 -6.15 -1.27 6.53
CA ILE A 71 -4.98 -0.52 7.02
C ILE A 71 -3.83 -0.62 6.01
N LEU A 72 -3.56 -1.80 5.46
CA LEU A 72 -2.53 -1.98 4.42
C LEU A 72 -2.88 -1.35 3.06
N TYR A 73 -4.08 -0.82 2.87
CA TYR A 73 -4.47 -0.06 1.67
C TYR A 73 -4.49 1.45 1.90
N THR A 74 -4.86 1.90 3.10
CA THR A 74 -5.23 3.30 3.37
C THR A 74 -4.52 3.92 4.59
N GLY A 75 -3.75 3.12 5.31
CA GLY A 75 -3.00 3.56 6.49
C GLY A 75 -1.84 4.47 6.14
N ASP A 76 -1.22 4.99 7.19
CA ASP A 76 -0.04 5.86 7.11
C ASP A 76 1.17 5.13 7.70
N VAL A 77 2.35 5.30 7.09
CA VAL A 77 3.57 4.64 7.54
C VAL A 77 4.37 5.62 8.38
N ASP A 78 4.48 5.35 9.68
CA ASP A 78 5.34 6.14 10.55
C ASP A 78 6.81 5.73 10.34
N PHE A 79 7.48 6.44 9.43
CA PHE A 79 8.90 6.20 9.13
C PHE A 79 9.85 6.51 10.30
N ASN A 80 9.41 7.29 11.30
CA ASN A 80 10.23 7.58 12.49
C ASN A 80 10.28 6.38 13.43
N LYS A 81 9.16 5.66 13.58
CA LYS A 81 9.08 4.41 14.34
C LYS A 81 9.51 3.18 13.54
N SER A 82 9.55 3.29 12.21
CA SER A 82 9.95 2.21 11.30
C SER A 82 11.48 2.08 11.17
N LYS A 83 11.95 0.87 10.84
CA LYS A 83 13.35 0.57 10.53
C LYS A 83 13.47 0.00 9.12
N PRO A 84 13.29 0.82 8.06
CA PRO A 84 13.24 0.36 6.67
C PRO A 84 14.56 -0.24 6.15
N ARG A 85 15.69 0.06 6.79
CA ARG A 85 17.03 -0.40 6.39
C ARG A 85 17.56 -1.57 7.25
N LYS A 86 16.75 -2.08 8.18
CA LYS A 86 17.14 -3.21 9.03
C LYS A 86 17.29 -4.47 8.19
N LYS A 87 18.34 -5.25 8.46
CA LYS A 87 18.59 -6.58 7.87
C LYS A 87 18.45 -7.64 8.96
N PRO A 88 17.90 -8.84 8.68
CA PRO A 88 17.52 -9.35 7.36
C PRO A 88 16.16 -8.85 6.85
N CYS A 89 15.29 -8.35 7.73
CA CYS A 89 13.96 -7.88 7.37
C CYS A 89 13.76 -6.42 7.80
N ALA A 90 13.05 -5.66 6.97
CA ALA A 90 12.72 -4.27 7.24
C ALA A 90 11.46 -4.20 8.12
N GLU A 91 11.49 -3.37 9.15
CA GLU A 91 10.36 -3.23 10.09
C GLU A 91 9.61 -1.93 9.81
N TYR A 92 8.28 -2.01 9.82
CA TYR A 92 7.39 -0.89 9.54
C TYR A 92 6.32 -0.76 10.61
N TYR A 93 6.10 0.47 11.06
CA TYR A 93 5.00 0.86 11.93
C TYR A 93 3.95 1.55 11.06
N ILE A 94 2.73 1.02 11.05
CA ILE A 94 1.65 1.48 10.17
C ILE A 94 0.46 1.85 11.02
N ASN A 95 0.02 3.09 10.94
CA ASN A 95 -1.16 3.58 11.63
C ASN A 95 -2.38 3.35 10.72
N GLY A 96 -3.47 2.90 11.30
CA GLY A 96 -4.76 2.92 10.62
C GLY A 96 -5.24 4.35 10.38
N ASN A 97 -6.25 4.48 9.54
CA ASN A 97 -6.80 5.77 9.13
C ASN A 97 -8.33 5.74 9.32
N ARG A 98 -8.92 6.89 9.63
CA ARG A 98 -10.38 7.05 9.89
C ARG A 98 -10.85 6.12 11.01
N ASP A 99 -11.79 5.23 10.72
CA ASP A 99 -12.41 4.31 11.67
C ASP A 99 -11.43 3.30 12.30
N LEU A 100 -10.19 3.24 11.81
CA LEU A 100 -9.12 2.37 12.31
C LEU A 100 -7.93 3.16 12.87
N GLU A 101 -8.08 4.45 13.14
CA GLU A 101 -7.00 5.32 13.66
C GLU A 101 -6.45 4.84 15.01
N ASN A 102 -7.27 4.18 15.82
CA ASN A 102 -6.87 3.54 17.07
C ASN A 102 -6.12 2.21 16.89
N VAL A 103 -5.95 1.72 15.66
CA VAL A 103 -5.27 0.45 15.39
C VAL A 103 -3.96 0.71 14.65
N SER A 104 -2.86 0.30 15.26
CA SER A 104 -1.54 0.35 14.68
C SER A 104 -0.97 -1.07 14.46
N LEU A 105 -0.28 -1.26 13.34
CA LEU A 105 0.32 -2.52 12.96
C LEU A 105 1.85 -2.42 12.99
N TYR A 106 2.48 -3.39 13.62
CA TYR A 106 3.92 -3.62 13.50
C TYR A 106 4.18 -4.77 12.53
N VAL A 107 4.82 -4.45 11.41
CA VAL A 107 5.00 -5.38 10.29
C VAL A 107 6.48 -5.55 9.96
N SER A 108 6.93 -6.79 9.89
CA SER A 108 8.25 -7.16 9.40
C SER A 108 8.15 -7.65 7.95
N ARG A 109 8.87 -6.98 7.06
CA ARG A 109 8.90 -7.23 5.63
C ARG A 109 10.22 -7.88 5.24
N CYS A 110 10.19 -9.18 5.00
CA CYS A 110 11.30 -9.97 4.45
C CYS A 110 11.16 -10.12 2.92
N ASP A 111 12.02 -10.89 2.24
CA ASP A 111 12.01 -11.00 0.78
C ASP A 111 10.76 -11.66 0.20
N SER A 112 10.29 -12.76 0.78
CA SER A 112 9.12 -13.51 0.29
C SER A 112 7.86 -13.31 1.13
N ILE A 113 8.01 -12.99 2.42
CA ILE A 113 6.92 -12.90 3.39
C ILE A 113 6.83 -11.53 4.04
N SER A 114 5.60 -11.17 4.41
CA SER A 114 5.31 -10.04 5.31
C SER A 114 4.63 -10.59 6.57
N THR A 115 5.29 -10.42 7.71
CA THR A 115 4.79 -10.91 9.00
C THR A 115 4.20 -9.75 9.78
N ILE A 116 2.94 -9.85 10.16
CA ILE A 116 2.33 -8.95 11.14
C ILE A 116 2.76 -9.47 12.51
N GLU A 117 3.67 -8.74 13.14
CA GLU A 117 4.28 -9.13 14.40
C GLU A 117 3.40 -8.74 15.58
N LYS A 118 2.85 -7.52 15.56
CA LYS A 118 1.99 -7.00 16.64
C LYS A 118 0.88 -6.14 16.08
N ILE A 119 -0.26 -6.21 16.75
CA ILE A 119 -1.41 -5.34 16.56
C ILE A 119 -1.56 -4.56 17.86
N ILE A 120 -1.49 -3.24 17.77
CA ILE A 120 -1.56 -2.33 18.91
C ILE A 120 -2.89 -1.60 18.77
N ILE A 121 -3.70 -1.65 19.83
CA ILE A 121 -4.98 -0.96 19.91
C ILE A 121 -4.82 0.11 20.99
N GLU A 122 -5.05 1.36 20.63
CA GLU A 122 -5.14 2.50 21.56
C GLU A 122 -6.56 2.64 22.13
#